data_AF-A0A940B6B9-F1
#
_entry.id   AF-A0A940B6B9-F1
#
_cell.length_a   1.000
_cell.length_b   1.000
_cell.length_c   1.000
_cell.angle_alpha   90.00
_cell.angle_beta   90.00
_cell.angle_gamma   90.00
#
_symmetry.space_group_name_H-M   'P 1'
#
loop_
_entity.id
_entity.type
_entity.pdbx_description
1 polymer ?
#
loop_
_entity_poly.entity_id
_entity_poly.type
_entity_poly.pdbx_seq_one_letter_code
_entity_poly.pdbx_strand_id
1 'polypeptide(L)'
;MTDREKIIEHINKIDQFSRQPGNEWLLAELRSRFGQSMLNDGIAADVKEIRAALQIRGQNSITYKFISNTILRHQLLIDNLRMENYAIDLTTIDETERFYYFCVNAFYQVENLLNYYYHTTYSDIGNLLAYIESITKETQYPFKRKGDEKNVSNIAMERKIYAFCNEFFPFSNDSTDFTYKILSDLRQVRNEGLHRCDVIKKDTNEKLYAFFKYQDFNTVRALLKKVASKIENELTMPKIYNAIVTNVLPSAICIRYNNNDTDCITTGNVKKYKENDSLVIAKTPKGKIRILEQVNGEQGTGE
;
A
#
# COMPACT_ATOMS: atom_id res chain seq x y z
N MET A 1 26.43 -57.38 17.61
CA MET A 1 26.27 -55.96 17.96
C MET A 1 26.62 -55.12 16.75
N THR A 2 25.63 -54.45 16.18
CA THR A 2 25.76 -53.61 14.97
C THR A 2 26.50 -52.32 15.30
N ASP A 3 27.13 -51.69 14.30
CA ASP A 3 27.88 -50.45 14.54
C ASP A 3 26.99 -49.31 15.08
N ARG A 4 25.69 -49.32 14.74
CA ARG A 4 24.69 -48.42 15.32
C ARG A 4 24.51 -48.61 16.82
N GLU A 5 24.46 -49.86 17.29
CA GLU A 5 24.34 -50.16 18.73
C GLU A 5 25.59 -49.71 19.49
N LYS A 6 26.78 -49.84 18.88
CA LYS A 6 28.03 -49.37 19.47
C LYS A 6 28.02 -47.85 19.60
N ILE A 7 27.57 -47.12 18.59
CA ILE A 7 27.51 -45.65 18.64
C ILE A 7 26.57 -45.17 19.75
N ILE A 8 25.39 -45.79 19.89
CA ILE A 8 24.44 -45.45 20.96
C ILE A 8 25.04 -45.71 22.34
N GLU A 9 25.76 -46.81 22.51
CA GLU A 9 26.45 -47.11 23.76
C GLU A 9 27.51 -46.06 24.12
N HIS A 10 28.31 -45.62 23.14
CA HIS A 10 29.31 -44.56 23.35
C HIS A 10 28.67 -43.21 23.66
N ILE A 11 27.54 -42.86 23.03
CA ILE A 11 26.78 -41.63 23.34
C ILE A 11 26.30 -41.65 24.80
N ASN A 12 25.75 -42.77 25.26
CA ASN A 12 25.28 -42.88 26.64
C ASN A 12 26.43 -42.80 27.65
N LYS A 13 27.60 -43.35 27.33
CA LYS A 13 28.81 -43.21 28.16
C LYS A 13 29.29 -41.76 28.23
N ILE A 14 29.26 -41.03 27.11
CA ILE A 14 29.62 -39.62 27.06
C ILE A 14 28.66 -38.78 27.91
N ASP A 15 27.35 -39.03 27.84
CA ASP A 15 26.35 -38.34 28.67
C ASP A 15 26.58 -38.61 30.16
N GLN A 16 26.79 -39.86 30.57
CA GLN A 16 27.11 -40.20 31.95
C GLN A 16 28.39 -39.53 32.45
N PHE A 17 29.43 -39.51 31.62
CA PHE A 17 30.73 -38.93 31.97
C PHE A 17 30.67 -37.40 32.08
N SER A 18 29.86 -36.74 31.25
CA SER A 18 29.67 -35.29 31.28
C SER A 18 28.93 -34.76 32.52
N ARG A 19 28.17 -35.62 33.23
CA ARG A 19 27.43 -35.26 34.44
C ARG A 19 28.25 -35.39 35.73
N GLN A 20 29.49 -35.88 35.62
CA GLN A 20 30.38 -36.03 36.76
C GLN A 20 31.03 -34.68 37.13
N PRO A 21 31.22 -34.39 38.44
CA PRO A 21 31.86 -33.16 38.89
C PRO A 21 33.29 -33.01 38.32
N GLY A 22 33.62 -31.85 37.76
CA GLY A 22 34.94 -31.58 37.17
C GLY A 22 35.05 -31.84 35.66
N ASN A 23 34.01 -32.40 35.02
CA ASN A 23 33.99 -32.68 33.58
C ASN A 23 33.26 -31.62 32.73
N GLU A 24 33.10 -30.40 33.26
CA GLU A 24 32.43 -29.28 32.58
C GLU A 24 33.10 -28.91 31.24
N TRP A 25 34.43 -29.12 31.15
CA TRP A 25 35.22 -28.92 29.93
C TRP A 25 34.74 -29.80 28.76
N LEU A 26 34.22 -31.01 29.05
CA LEU A 26 33.76 -31.94 28.02
C LEU A 26 32.49 -31.43 27.35
N LEU A 27 31.56 -30.86 28.13
CA LEU A 27 30.36 -30.22 27.58
C LEU A 27 30.72 -28.98 26.75
N ALA A 28 31.71 -28.20 27.19
CA ALA A 28 32.21 -27.06 26.44
C ALA A 28 32.85 -27.49 25.11
N GLU A 29 33.65 -28.56 25.11
CA GLU A 29 34.32 -29.09 23.92
C GLU A 29 33.32 -29.72 22.93
N LEU A 30 32.32 -30.47 23.42
CA LEU A 30 31.25 -31.02 22.60
C LEU A 30 30.41 -29.92 21.96
N ARG A 31 30.10 -28.85 22.70
CA ARG A 31 29.42 -27.65 22.16
C ARG A 31 30.29 -26.91 21.15
N SER A 32 31.60 -26.82 21.35
CA SER A 32 32.52 -26.21 20.40
C SER A 32 32.59 -26.98 19.07
N ARG A 33 32.67 -28.31 19.15
CA ARG A 33 32.85 -29.18 17.96
C ARG A 33 31.56 -29.50 17.19
N PHE A 34 30.42 -29.59 17.90
CA PHE A 34 29.15 -30.02 17.32
C PHE A 34 28.02 -28.98 17.49
N GLY A 35 28.23 -27.95 18.30
CA GLY A 35 27.20 -26.97 18.64
C GLY A 35 26.84 -26.00 17.51
N GLN A 36 27.71 -25.76 16.53
CA GLN A 36 27.38 -24.86 15.41
C GLN A 36 26.20 -25.34 14.56
N SER A 37 25.95 -26.66 14.47
CA SER A 37 24.75 -27.17 13.77
C SER A 37 23.53 -27.29 14.69
N MET A 38 23.73 -27.54 15.99
CA MET A 38 22.65 -27.70 16.99
C MET A 38 22.11 -26.37 17.53
N LEU A 39 22.93 -25.30 17.55
CA LEU A 39 22.53 -23.97 18.02
C LEU A 39 21.54 -23.31 17.06
N ASN A 40 21.66 -23.52 15.74
CA ASN A 40 20.74 -22.95 14.77
C ASN A 40 19.32 -23.54 14.90
N ASP A 41 19.21 -24.85 15.11
CA ASP A 41 17.91 -25.51 15.24
C ASP A 41 17.27 -25.28 16.62
N GLY A 42 18.08 -25.29 17.70
CA GLY A 42 17.60 -25.06 19.06
C GLY A 42 17.14 -23.62 19.31
N ILE A 43 17.90 -22.62 18.85
CA ILE A 43 17.52 -21.21 18.98
C ILE A 43 16.27 -20.92 18.16
N ALA A 44 16.13 -21.50 16.95
CA ALA A 44 14.93 -21.33 16.14
C ALA A 44 13.69 -21.97 16.79
N ALA A 45 13.83 -23.15 17.41
CA ALA A 45 12.78 -23.80 18.17
C ALA A 45 12.38 -23.00 19.42
N ASP A 46 13.35 -22.53 20.20
CA ASP A 46 13.12 -21.71 21.40
C ASP A 46 12.47 -20.37 21.04
N VAL A 47 12.88 -19.71 19.95
CA VAL A 47 12.23 -18.48 19.46
C VAL A 47 10.80 -18.74 19.02
N LYS A 48 10.52 -19.90 18.41
CA LYS A 48 9.16 -20.30 18.02
C LYS A 48 8.28 -20.56 19.24
N GLU A 49 8.80 -21.25 20.26
CA GLU A 49 8.08 -21.48 21.52
C GLU A 49 7.86 -20.17 22.30
N ILE A 50 8.87 -19.31 22.39
CA ILE A 50 8.77 -17.98 23.00
C ILE A 50 7.73 -17.13 22.28
N ARG A 51 7.67 -17.15 20.95
CA ARG A 51 6.62 -16.41 20.21
C ARG A 51 5.24 -16.99 20.38
N ALA A 52 5.11 -18.32 20.42
CA ALA A 52 3.83 -18.97 20.68
C ALA A 52 3.33 -18.63 22.09
N ALA A 53 4.24 -18.66 23.08
CA ALA A 53 3.97 -18.32 24.47
C ALA A 53 3.67 -16.82 24.68
N LEU A 54 4.41 -15.94 24.01
CA LEU A 54 4.24 -14.48 24.07
C LEU A 54 3.17 -13.96 23.08
N GLN A 55 2.59 -14.83 22.26
CA GLN A 55 1.66 -14.48 21.17
C GLN A 55 2.15 -13.33 20.30
N ILE A 56 3.46 -13.25 20.03
CA ILE A 56 4.03 -12.17 19.21
C ILE A 56 3.53 -12.36 17.78
N ARG A 57 2.52 -11.57 17.42
CA ARG A 57 1.89 -11.53 16.10
C ARG A 57 2.21 -10.19 15.46
N GLY A 58 2.19 -10.17 14.13
CA GLY A 58 2.19 -8.94 13.37
C GLY A 58 1.05 -8.05 13.87
N GLN A 59 1.31 -6.75 13.92
CA GLN A 59 0.27 -5.76 14.19
C GLN A 59 -0.03 -5.04 12.91
N ASN A 60 -1.29 -4.66 12.71
CA ASN A 60 -1.63 -3.88 11.54
C ASN A 60 -0.85 -2.56 11.53
N SER A 61 -0.03 -2.38 10.51
CA SER A 61 0.76 -1.17 10.33
C SER A 61 -0.03 -0.05 9.67
N ILE A 62 -1.21 -0.35 9.11
CA ILE A 62 -2.06 0.59 8.37
C ILE A 62 -3.49 0.55 8.90
N THR A 63 -4.09 1.73 9.02
CA THR A 63 -5.51 1.89 9.35
C THR A 63 -6.32 2.08 8.07
N TYR A 64 -7.46 1.38 7.97
CA TYR A 64 -8.37 1.46 6.83
C TYR A 64 -9.74 2.02 7.22
N LYS A 65 -9.81 2.85 8.27
CA LYS A 65 -11.07 3.39 8.81
C LYS A 65 -11.86 4.21 7.77
N PHE A 66 -11.18 4.87 6.83
CA PHE A 66 -11.78 5.64 5.75
C PHE A 66 -12.54 4.79 4.71
N ILE A 67 -12.36 3.46 4.73
CA ILE A 67 -13.07 2.55 3.83
C ILE A 67 -14.46 2.26 4.38
N SER A 68 -15.47 2.65 3.60
CA SER A 68 -16.88 2.51 3.94
C SER A 68 -17.37 1.06 3.81
N ASN A 69 -16.90 0.33 2.81
CA ASN A 69 -17.24 -1.08 2.60
C ASN A 69 -16.57 -1.95 3.68
N THR A 70 -17.38 -2.52 4.57
CA THR A 70 -16.91 -3.30 5.72
C THR A 70 -16.18 -4.58 5.33
N ILE A 71 -16.65 -5.28 4.31
CA ILE A 71 -16.04 -6.53 3.81
C ILE A 71 -14.65 -6.23 3.25
N LEU A 72 -14.55 -5.23 2.37
CA LEU A 72 -13.28 -4.80 1.80
C LEU A 72 -12.31 -4.35 2.90
N ARG A 73 -12.80 -3.57 3.87
CA ARG A 73 -11.99 -3.11 4.99
C ARG A 73 -11.44 -4.27 5.81
N HIS A 74 -12.24 -5.29 6.10
CA HIS A 74 -11.77 -6.49 6.79
C HIS A 74 -10.74 -7.26 5.97
N GLN A 75 -10.95 -7.40 4.66
CA GLN A 75 -9.97 -8.04 3.78
C GLN A 75 -8.62 -7.32 3.82
N LEU A 76 -8.62 -5.99 3.72
CA LEU A 76 -7.40 -5.17 3.83
C LEU A 76 -6.70 -5.32 5.17
N LEU A 77 -7.45 -5.37 6.28
CA LEU A 77 -6.88 -5.63 7.61
C LEU A 77 -6.27 -7.04 7.70
N ILE A 78 -6.90 -8.05 7.10
CA ILE A 78 -6.37 -9.42 7.08
C ILE A 78 -5.09 -9.49 6.23
N ASP A 79 -5.08 -8.86 5.06
CA ASP A 79 -3.91 -8.85 4.18
C ASP A 79 -2.75 -8.05 4.80
N ASN A 80 -3.05 -6.97 5.52
CA ASN A 80 -2.05 -6.22 6.28
C ASN A 80 -1.47 -7.08 7.42
N LEU A 81 -2.32 -7.80 8.14
CA LEU A 81 -1.88 -8.70 9.20
C LEU A 81 -1.00 -9.84 8.65
N ARG A 82 -1.38 -10.43 7.51
CA ARG A 82 -0.58 -11.45 6.81
C ARG A 82 0.77 -10.89 6.39
N MET A 83 0.78 -9.73 5.75
CA MET A 83 1.99 -9.01 5.37
C MET A 83 2.92 -8.83 6.58
N GLU A 84 2.42 -8.28 7.68
CA GLU A 84 3.23 -8.02 8.88
C GLU A 84 3.68 -9.31 9.59
N ASN A 85 2.90 -10.38 9.54
CA ASN A 85 3.33 -11.69 10.03
C ASN A 85 4.54 -12.22 9.27
N TYR A 86 4.59 -12.08 7.93
CA TYR A 86 5.76 -12.51 7.14
C TYR A 86 7.01 -11.70 7.48
N ALA A 87 6.88 -10.40 7.77
CA ALA A 87 8.03 -9.58 8.18
C ALA A 87 8.69 -10.09 9.47
N ILE A 88 7.88 -10.56 10.42
CA ILE A 88 8.38 -11.01 11.71
C ILE A 88 8.71 -12.49 11.76
N ASP A 89 8.29 -13.33 10.80
CA ASP A 89 8.47 -14.80 10.88
C ASP A 89 9.92 -15.29 10.66
N LEU A 90 10.83 -14.98 11.58
CA LEU A 90 12.22 -15.45 11.58
C LEU A 90 12.42 -16.98 11.72
N THR A 91 11.36 -17.79 11.79
CA THR A 91 11.46 -19.19 12.27
C THR A 91 11.23 -20.25 11.21
N THR A 92 10.52 -19.95 10.12
CA THR A 92 10.06 -20.99 9.18
C THR A 92 10.54 -20.80 7.74
N ILE A 93 11.02 -19.61 7.37
CA ILE A 93 11.26 -19.21 5.98
C ILE A 93 12.50 -18.30 5.91
N ASP A 94 13.33 -18.45 4.87
CA ASP A 94 14.46 -17.54 4.60
C ASP A 94 13.99 -16.08 4.44
N GLU A 95 14.84 -15.10 4.78
CA GLU A 95 14.51 -13.68 4.65
C GLU A 95 14.02 -13.28 3.27
N THR A 96 14.63 -13.83 2.22
CA THR A 96 14.27 -13.52 0.84
C THR A 96 12.84 -13.96 0.53
N GLU A 97 12.49 -15.16 0.97
CA GLU A 97 11.15 -15.72 0.77
C GLU A 97 10.11 -15.04 1.68
N ARG A 98 10.49 -14.65 2.90
CA ARG A 98 9.65 -13.79 3.77
C ARG A 98 9.34 -12.46 3.11
N PHE A 99 10.36 -11.80 2.55
CA PHE A 99 10.19 -10.52 1.88
C PHE A 99 9.37 -10.67 0.60
N TYR A 100 9.53 -11.78 -0.12
CA TYR A 100 8.68 -12.13 -1.25
C TYR A 100 7.19 -12.19 -0.84
N TYR A 101 6.83 -13.01 0.14
CA TYR A 101 5.43 -13.11 0.59
C TYR A 101 4.91 -11.79 1.18
N PHE A 102 5.77 -11.02 1.86
CA PHE A 102 5.45 -9.67 2.30
C PHE A 102 5.03 -8.79 1.12
N CYS A 103 5.82 -8.77 0.04
CA CYS A 103 5.54 -7.99 -1.16
C CYS A 103 4.24 -8.42 -1.85
N VAL A 104 3.96 -9.72 -1.93
CA VAL A 104 2.70 -10.24 -2.51
C VAL A 104 1.49 -9.74 -1.72
N ASN A 105 1.52 -9.86 -0.38
CA ASN A 105 0.43 -9.39 0.47
C ASN A 105 0.32 -7.85 0.45
N ALA A 106 1.43 -7.13 0.34
CA ALA A 106 1.44 -5.68 0.15
C ALA A 106 0.74 -5.30 -1.16
N PHE A 107 1.00 -6.04 -2.25
CA PHE A 107 0.39 -5.75 -3.54
C PHE A 107 -1.12 -6.02 -3.58
N TYR A 108 -1.61 -7.07 -2.91
CA TYR A 108 -3.06 -7.26 -2.76
C TYR A 108 -3.75 -6.07 -2.08
N GLN A 109 -3.07 -5.46 -1.10
CA GLN A 109 -3.59 -4.24 -0.46
C GLN A 109 -3.60 -3.05 -1.44
N VAL A 110 -2.53 -2.85 -2.21
CA VAL A 110 -2.48 -1.81 -3.27
C VAL A 110 -3.62 -1.99 -4.28
N GLU A 111 -3.82 -3.21 -4.77
CA GLU A 111 -4.82 -3.53 -5.78
C GLU A 111 -6.23 -3.15 -5.30
N ASN A 112 -6.58 -3.57 -4.08
CA ASN A 112 -7.86 -3.30 -3.46
C ASN A 112 -8.04 -1.80 -3.14
N LEU A 113 -7.01 -1.11 -2.68
CA LEU A 113 -7.04 0.31 -2.40
C LEU A 113 -7.29 1.14 -3.67
N LEU A 114 -6.57 0.87 -4.75
CA LEU A 114 -6.74 1.58 -6.02
C LEU A 114 -8.11 1.28 -6.65
N ASN A 115 -8.56 0.03 -6.61
CA ASN A 115 -9.91 -0.32 -7.08
C ASN A 115 -10.98 0.44 -6.30
N TYR A 116 -10.87 0.50 -4.97
CA TYR A 116 -11.80 1.24 -4.12
C TYR A 116 -11.77 2.73 -4.40
N TYR A 117 -10.58 3.32 -4.53
CA TYR A 117 -10.41 4.73 -4.87
C TYR A 117 -11.12 5.05 -6.19
N TYR A 118 -10.79 4.34 -7.27
CA TYR A 118 -11.39 4.62 -8.58
C TYR A 118 -12.90 4.34 -8.62
N HIS A 119 -13.37 3.31 -7.92
CA HIS A 119 -14.80 3.03 -7.81
C HIS A 119 -15.55 4.13 -7.03
N THR A 120 -14.91 4.72 -6.02
CA THR A 120 -15.53 5.75 -5.18
C THR A 120 -15.47 7.13 -5.84
N THR A 121 -14.37 7.43 -6.53
CA THR A 121 -14.13 8.74 -7.15
C THR A 121 -14.92 8.90 -8.46
N TYR A 122 -15.11 7.82 -9.22
CA TYR A 122 -15.79 7.84 -10.51
C TYR A 122 -17.09 7.05 -10.43
N SER A 123 -18.21 7.77 -10.41
CA SER A 123 -19.57 7.19 -10.42
C SER A 123 -19.92 6.51 -11.75
N ASP A 124 -19.31 6.97 -12.83
CA ASP A 124 -19.48 6.43 -14.18
C ASP A 124 -18.15 5.87 -14.71
N ILE A 125 -18.20 4.66 -15.28
CA ILE A 125 -17.02 3.99 -15.82
C ILE A 125 -16.46 4.72 -17.05
N GLY A 126 -17.31 5.36 -17.85
CA GLY A 126 -16.92 6.16 -19.01
C GLY A 126 -16.04 7.34 -18.62
N ASN A 127 -16.37 8.02 -17.52
CA ASN A 127 -15.56 9.10 -16.96
C ASN A 127 -14.17 8.60 -16.50
N LEU A 128 -14.12 7.45 -15.84
CA LEU A 128 -12.84 6.84 -15.44
C LEU A 128 -11.98 6.48 -16.66
N LEU A 129 -12.57 5.88 -17.69
CA LEU A 129 -11.87 5.52 -18.92
C LEU A 129 -11.34 6.77 -19.64
N ALA A 130 -12.15 7.84 -19.72
CA ALA A 130 -11.75 9.11 -20.30
C ALA A 130 -10.58 9.75 -19.54
N TYR A 131 -10.64 9.71 -18.21
CA TYR A 131 -9.56 10.20 -17.36
C TYR A 131 -8.25 9.40 -17.60
N ILE A 132 -8.29 8.06 -17.57
CA ILE A 132 -7.09 7.23 -17.83
C ILE A 132 -6.55 7.44 -19.25
N GLU A 133 -7.43 7.58 -20.23
CA GLU A 133 -7.03 7.89 -21.61
C GLU A 133 -6.33 9.25 -21.71
N SER A 134 -6.86 10.28 -21.05
CA SER A 134 -6.25 11.61 -21.03
C SER A 134 -4.86 11.62 -20.40
N ILE A 135 -4.68 10.95 -19.25
CA ILE A 135 -3.42 10.97 -18.50
C ILE A 135 -2.33 10.09 -19.15
N THR A 136 -2.73 9.12 -19.98
CA THR A 136 -1.79 8.23 -20.68
C THR A 136 -1.52 8.65 -22.12
N LYS A 137 -2.20 9.69 -22.63
CA LYS A 137 -2.20 10.08 -24.05
C LYS A 137 -0.80 10.32 -24.61
N GLU A 138 0.08 10.96 -23.85
CA GLU A 138 1.43 11.36 -24.29
C GLU A 138 2.52 10.35 -23.90
N THR A 139 2.11 9.17 -23.40
CA THR A 139 3.05 8.14 -22.95
C THR A 139 3.49 7.23 -24.10
N GLN A 140 4.58 6.50 -23.90
CA GLN A 140 5.03 5.48 -24.85
C GLN A 140 3.96 4.41 -25.15
N TYR A 141 3.04 4.17 -24.19
CA TYR A 141 1.98 3.17 -24.30
C TYR A 141 0.64 3.77 -23.89
N PRO A 142 -0.03 4.57 -24.74
CA PRO A 142 -1.30 5.18 -24.38
C PRO A 142 -2.37 4.12 -24.15
N PHE A 143 -3.24 4.36 -23.16
CA PHE A 143 -4.41 3.53 -22.94
C PHE A 143 -5.40 3.75 -24.08
N LYS A 144 -5.87 2.66 -24.68
CA LYS A 144 -6.94 2.66 -25.69
C LYS A 144 -8.04 1.74 -25.22
N ARG A 145 -9.27 2.25 -25.24
CA ARG A 145 -10.46 1.48 -24.86
C ARG A 145 -10.63 0.29 -25.79
N LYS A 146 -10.97 -0.86 -25.22
CA LYS A 146 -11.29 -2.07 -25.99
C LYS A 146 -12.80 -2.34 -26.05
N GLY A 147 -13.58 -1.67 -25.21
CA GLY A 147 -15.05 -1.77 -25.18
C GLY A 147 -15.57 -2.88 -24.27
N ASP A 148 -14.70 -3.63 -23.61
CA ASP A 148 -15.02 -4.67 -22.64
C ASP A 148 -14.92 -4.19 -21.19
N GLU A 149 -14.48 -2.95 -20.96
CA GLU A 149 -14.28 -2.36 -19.64
C GLU A 149 -15.61 -1.93 -18.98
N LYS A 150 -16.34 -2.89 -18.40
CA LYS A 150 -17.65 -2.66 -17.77
C LYS A 150 -17.56 -2.12 -16.35
N ASN A 151 -16.47 -2.39 -15.65
CA ASN A 151 -16.23 -1.95 -14.28
C ASN A 151 -14.75 -1.68 -14.01
N VAL A 152 -14.45 -1.08 -12.86
CA VAL A 152 -13.08 -0.71 -12.44
C VAL A 152 -12.14 -1.92 -12.46
N SER A 153 -12.64 -3.11 -12.13
CA SER A 153 -11.86 -4.36 -12.09
C SER A 153 -11.40 -4.82 -13.47
N ASN A 154 -12.14 -4.48 -14.55
CA ASN A 154 -11.77 -4.81 -15.92
C ASN A 154 -10.57 -3.98 -16.43
N ILE A 155 -10.28 -2.84 -15.80
CA ILE A 155 -9.14 -2.01 -16.15
C ILE A 155 -7.87 -2.67 -15.60
N ALA A 156 -6.84 -2.80 -16.44
CA ALA A 156 -5.56 -3.40 -16.02
C ALA A 156 -4.91 -2.60 -14.88
N MET A 157 -4.37 -3.31 -13.88
CA MET A 157 -3.80 -2.68 -12.68
C MET A 157 -2.61 -1.76 -12.99
N GLU A 158 -1.80 -2.10 -13.99
CA GLU A 158 -0.73 -1.22 -14.49
C GLU A 158 -1.24 0.18 -14.85
N ARG A 159 -2.40 0.26 -15.52
CA ARG A 159 -3.00 1.53 -15.95
C ARG A 159 -3.51 2.35 -14.78
N LYS A 160 -4.10 1.67 -13.78
CA LYS A 160 -4.53 2.29 -12.53
C LYS A 160 -3.35 2.83 -11.72
N ILE A 161 -2.26 2.06 -11.60
CA ILE A 161 -1.03 2.51 -10.93
C ILE A 161 -0.45 3.72 -11.65
N TYR A 162 -0.34 3.66 -12.99
CA TYR A 162 0.20 4.76 -13.78
C TYR A 162 -0.61 6.05 -13.60
N ALA A 163 -1.93 5.98 -13.77
CA ALA A 163 -2.80 7.14 -13.64
C ALA A 163 -2.73 7.74 -12.22
N PHE A 164 -2.82 6.89 -11.19
CA PHE A 164 -2.77 7.34 -9.80
C PHE A 164 -1.43 8.00 -9.45
N CYS A 165 -0.32 7.42 -9.89
CA CYS A 165 1.01 7.97 -9.65
C CYS A 165 1.25 9.25 -10.44
N ASN A 166 0.82 9.36 -11.70
CA ASN A 166 0.97 10.61 -12.45
C ASN A 166 0.21 11.76 -11.81
N GLU A 167 -0.97 11.50 -11.25
CA GLU A 167 -1.75 12.56 -10.60
C GLU A 167 -1.17 12.97 -9.25
N PHE A 168 -0.77 12.00 -8.43
CA PHE A 168 -0.46 12.26 -7.01
C PHE A 168 1.02 12.18 -6.63
N PHE A 169 1.82 11.51 -7.44
CA PHE A 169 3.25 11.29 -7.24
C PHE A 169 4.01 11.50 -8.56
N PRO A 170 3.82 12.64 -9.26
CA PRO A 170 4.43 12.85 -10.56
C PRO A 170 5.95 12.80 -10.42
N PHE A 171 6.59 12.04 -11.31
CA PHE A 171 8.03 12.07 -11.41
C PHE A 171 8.45 13.41 -12.00
N SER A 172 9.29 14.15 -11.27
CA SER A 172 9.85 15.42 -11.74
C SER A 172 11.35 15.44 -11.50
N ASN A 173 12.09 16.24 -12.27
CA ASN A 173 13.54 16.37 -12.10
C ASN A 173 13.92 16.91 -10.71
N ASP A 174 12.98 17.60 -10.05
CA ASP A 174 13.17 18.25 -8.74
C ASP A 174 12.64 17.38 -7.58
N SER A 175 11.91 16.29 -7.86
CA SER A 175 11.38 15.36 -6.86
C SER A 175 11.57 13.90 -7.28
N THR A 176 12.49 13.21 -6.63
CA THR A 176 12.76 11.78 -6.80
C THR A 176 11.69 10.91 -6.13
N ASP A 177 10.45 10.98 -6.64
CA ASP A 177 9.37 10.11 -6.19
C ASP A 177 9.35 8.79 -6.98
N PHE A 178 9.95 7.76 -6.41
CA PHE A 178 10.00 6.42 -7.01
C PHE A 178 8.73 5.58 -6.77
N THR A 179 7.63 6.18 -6.27
CA THR A 179 6.40 5.45 -5.93
C THR A 179 5.88 4.62 -7.10
N TYR A 180 5.82 5.20 -8.31
CA TYR A 180 5.39 4.47 -9.52
C TYR A 180 6.25 3.23 -9.78
N LYS A 181 7.58 3.39 -9.71
CA LYS A 181 8.53 2.30 -9.97
C LYS A 181 8.35 1.17 -8.97
N ILE A 182 8.32 1.49 -7.68
CA ILE A 182 8.21 0.48 -6.61
C ILE A 182 6.85 -0.25 -6.70
N LEU A 183 5.75 0.45 -7.00
CA LEU A 183 4.44 -0.18 -7.21
C LEU A 183 4.41 -1.08 -8.45
N SER A 184 5.05 -0.66 -9.54
CA SER A 184 5.16 -1.45 -10.77
C SER A 184 6.01 -2.71 -10.57
N ASP A 185 7.08 -2.62 -9.78
CA ASP A 185 7.92 -3.76 -9.43
C ASP A 185 7.20 -4.72 -8.46
N LEU A 186 6.46 -4.21 -7.46
CA LEU A 186 5.59 -5.04 -6.60
C LEU A 186 4.55 -5.83 -7.40
N ARG A 187 3.95 -5.22 -8.43
CA ARG A 187 3.04 -5.91 -9.35
C ARG A 187 3.74 -7.07 -10.06
N GLN A 188 4.98 -6.87 -10.49
CA GLN A 188 5.77 -7.93 -11.13
C GLN A 188 6.07 -9.05 -10.13
N VAL A 189 6.49 -8.74 -8.89
CA VAL A 189 6.70 -9.73 -7.82
C VAL A 189 5.47 -10.61 -7.62
N ARG A 190 4.27 -10.00 -7.58
CA ARG A 190 3.01 -10.74 -7.45
C ARG A 190 2.71 -11.60 -8.69
N ASN A 191 2.96 -11.10 -9.90
CA ASN A 191 2.67 -11.84 -11.13
C ASN A 191 3.60 -13.05 -11.34
N GLU A 192 4.84 -12.94 -10.87
CA GLU A 192 5.87 -13.99 -10.96
C GLU A 192 5.67 -15.08 -9.90
N GLY A 193 4.79 -14.84 -8.93
CA GLY A 193 4.39 -15.79 -7.88
C GLY A 193 3.70 -17.07 -8.31
N LEU A 194 3.55 -17.28 -9.62
CA LEU A 194 3.11 -18.55 -10.19
C LEU A 194 4.27 -19.53 -10.38
N HIS A 195 5.53 -19.08 -10.25
CA HIS A 195 6.74 -19.90 -10.38
C HIS A 195 7.59 -19.80 -9.11
N ARG A 196 7.22 -20.59 -8.10
CA ARG A 196 7.87 -20.72 -6.77
C ARG A 196 9.39 -20.48 -6.80
N CYS A 197 9.86 -19.46 -6.09
CA CYS A 197 11.20 -19.24 -5.50
C CYS A 197 12.52 -19.66 -6.21
N ASP A 198 12.53 -20.07 -7.47
CA ASP A 198 13.76 -20.31 -8.25
C ASP A 198 14.26 -19.04 -8.98
N VAL A 199 13.50 -17.93 -8.91
CA VAL A 199 13.61 -16.79 -9.83
C VAL A 199 14.63 -15.71 -9.41
N ILE A 200 15.18 -15.74 -8.19
CA ILE A 200 16.17 -14.71 -7.78
C ILE A 200 17.59 -15.14 -8.19
N LYS A 201 17.76 -15.47 -9.46
CA LYS A 201 19.06 -15.48 -10.12
C LYS A 201 19.11 -14.26 -11.02
N LYS A 202 20.17 -13.45 -10.89
CA LYS A 202 20.40 -12.21 -11.66
C LYS A 202 20.19 -12.41 -13.17
N ASP A 203 20.54 -13.59 -13.68
CA ASP A 203 20.49 -13.93 -15.10
C ASP A 203 19.06 -14.19 -15.64
N THR A 204 18.05 -14.36 -14.77
CA THR A 204 16.67 -14.70 -15.16
C THR A 204 15.74 -13.50 -15.15
N ASN A 205 15.89 -12.60 -14.16
CA ASN A 205 15.07 -11.39 -14.06
C ASN A 205 15.83 -10.26 -13.33
N GLU A 206 16.61 -9.50 -14.10
CA GLU A 206 17.48 -8.43 -13.57
C GLU A 206 16.68 -7.34 -12.82
N LYS A 207 15.45 -7.05 -13.25
CA LYS A 207 14.59 -6.04 -12.62
C LYS A 207 14.14 -6.47 -11.23
N LEU A 208 13.62 -7.69 -11.09
CA LEU A 208 13.25 -8.24 -9.78
C LEU A 208 14.46 -8.39 -8.88
N TYR A 209 15.58 -8.89 -9.42
CA TYR A 209 16.82 -8.99 -8.65
C TYR A 209 17.25 -7.63 -8.08
N ALA A 210 17.19 -6.56 -8.89
CA ALA A 210 17.45 -5.21 -8.42
C ALA A 210 16.44 -4.76 -7.35
N PHE A 211 15.14 -5.05 -7.53
CA PHE A 211 14.12 -4.75 -6.52
C PHE A 211 14.45 -5.43 -5.18
N PHE A 212 14.69 -6.73 -5.16
CA PHE A 212 15.04 -7.49 -3.94
C PHE A 212 16.36 -7.04 -3.31
N LYS A 213 17.29 -6.49 -4.10
CA LYS A 213 18.56 -5.97 -3.61
C LYS A 213 18.46 -4.60 -2.94
N TYR A 214 17.57 -3.74 -3.42
CA TYR A 214 17.49 -2.33 -3.01
C TYR A 214 16.26 -1.98 -2.19
N GLN A 215 15.30 -2.90 -2.06
CA GLN A 215 14.08 -2.70 -1.29
C GLN A 215 14.05 -3.64 -0.10
N ASP A 216 13.43 -3.19 0.98
CA ASP A 216 13.26 -3.96 2.21
C ASP A 216 11.82 -3.83 2.74
N PHE A 217 11.54 -4.56 3.82
CA PHE A 217 10.23 -4.54 4.49
C PHE A 217 9.77 -3.11 4.84
N ASN A 218 10.70 -2.25 5.28
CA ASN A 218 10.39 -0.89 5.71
C ASN A 218 10.01 0.01 4.53
N THR A 219 10.71 -0.14 3.41
CA THR A 219 10.48 0.65 2.21
C THR A 219 9.11 0.34 1.61
N VAL A 220 8.77 -0.95 1.49
CA VAL A 220 7.45 -1.37 1.01
C VAL A 220 6.34 -0.96 1.98
N ARG A 221 6.57 -1.06 3.29
CA ARG A 221 5.62 -0.60 4.31
C ARG A 221 5.37 0.91 4.24
N ALA A 222 6.43 1.70 4.08
CA ALA A 222 6.34 3.16 3.95
C ALA A 222 5.59 3.56 2.68
N LEU A 223 5.85 2.88 1.57
CA LEU A 223 5.12 3.06 0.31
C LEU A 223 3.62 2.79 0.48
N LEU A 224 3.26 1.66 1.11
CA LEU A 224 1.86 1.30 1.28
C LEU A 224 1.12 2.28 2.20
N LYS A 225 1.76 2.74 3.28
CA LYS A 225 1.26 3.83 4.12
C LYS A 225 1.03 5.10 3.32
N LYS A 226 2.02 5.51 2.51
CA LYS A 226 1.94 6.70 1.67
C LYS A 226 0.75 6.64 0.70
N VAL A 227 0.55 5.50 0.02
CA VAL A 227 -0.59 5.30 -0.88
C VAL A 227 -1.92 5.33 -0.11
N ALA A 228 -2.02 4.59 1.00
CA ALA A 228 -3.24 4.55 1.80
C ALA A 228 -3.62 5.94 2.35
N SER A 229 -2.66 6.67 2.91
CA SER A 229 -2.88 8.03 3.42
C SER A 229 -3.27 9.01 2.32
N LYS A 230 -2.69 8.89 1.12
CA LYS A 230 -3.09 9.75 0.00
C LYS A 230 -4.53 9.47 -0.43
N ILE A 231 -4.91 8.20 -0.53
CA ILE A 231 -6.30 7.81 -0.84
C ILE A 231 -7.25 8.30 0.26
N GLU A 232 -6.90 8.11 1.53
CA GLU A 232 -7.68 8.61 2.66
C GLU A 232 -7.91 10.13 2.54
N ASN A 233 -6.86 10.90 2.28
CA ASN A 233 -6.96 12.34 2.12
C ASN A 233 -7.89 12.71 0.97
N GLU A 234 -7.75 12.09 -0.21
CA GLU A 234 -8.60 12.38 -1.37
C GLU A 234 -10.08 12.01 -1.15
N LEU A 235 -10.34 10.98 -0.34
CA LEU A 235 -11.71 10.50 -0.08
C LEU A 235 -12.37 11.13 1.14
N THR A 236 -11.63 11.82 2.00
CA THR A 236 -12.16 12.39 3.25
C THR A 236 -12.06 13.90 3.33
N MET A 237 -11.04 14.51 2.73
CA MET A 237 -10.81 15.94 2.85
C MET A 237 -11.68 16.74 1.87
N PRO A 238 -12.30 17.85 2.31
CA PRO A 238 -12.98 18.75 1.40
C PRO A 238 -12.00 19.35 0.39
N LYS A 239 -12.35 19.32 -0.89
CA LYS A 239 -11.58 19.99 -1.94
C LYS A 239 -11.97 21.46 -1.99
N ILE A 240 -10.98 22.34 -2.07
CA ILE A 240 -11.17 23.78 -2.12
C ILE A 240 -11.16 24.23 -3.58
N TYR A 241 -12.15 25.03 -3.95
CA TYR A 241 -12.29 25.57 -5.29
C TYR A 241 -12.54 27.07 -5.25
N ASN A 242 -11.99 27.76 -6.25
CA ASN A 242 -12.45 29.09 -6.61
C ASN A 242 -13.69 28.91 -7.49
N ALA A 243 -14.77 29.57 -7.10
CA ALA A 243 -16.05 29.51 -7.78
C ALA A 243 -16.56 30.92 -8.09
N ILE A 244 -17.38 31.03 -9.13
CA ILE A 244 -18.05 32.28 -9.50
C ILE A 244 -19.54 32.06 -9.41
N VAL A 245 -20.25 32.97 -8.76
CA VAL A 245 -21.73 32.96 -8.75
C VAL A 245 -22.23 33.25 -10.15
N THR A 246 -22.94 32.30 -10.75
CA THR A 246 -23.52 32.45 -12.09
C THR A 246 -24.98 32.88 -12.06
N ASN A 247 -25.70 32.58 -10.98
CA ASN A 247 -27.10 32.98 -10.83
C ASN A 247 -27.49 33.00 -9.34
N VAL A 248 -28.41 33.88 -8.99
CA VAL A 248 -28.93 34.09 -7.64
C VAL A 248 -30.44 33.78 -7.64
N LEU A 249 -30.82 32.64 -7.05
CA LEU A 249 -32.20 32.18 -6.92
C LEU A 249 -32.81 32.62 -5.57
N PRO A 250 -34.15 32.59 -5.38
CA PRO A 250 -34.77 33.03 -4.13
C PRO A 250 -34.25 32.35 -2.85
N SER A 251 -33.81 31.09 -2.94
CA SER A 251 -33.33 30.30 -1.79
C SER A 251 -31.97 29.62 -2.02
N ALA A 252 -31.29 29.92 -3.13
CA ALA A 252 -30.04 29.27 -3.48
C ALA A 252 -29.17 30.17 -4.36
N ILE A 253 -27.87 29.91 -4.38
CA ILE A 253 -26.94 30.50 -5.36
C ILE A 253 -26.41 29.40 -6.26
N CYS A 254 -26.38 29.62 -7.55
CA CYS A 254 -25.74 28.72 -8.49
C CYS A 254 -24.33 29.23 -8.78
N ILE A 255 -23.38 28.32 -8.74
CA ILE A 255 -21.95 28.59 -8.84
C ILE A 255 -21.35 27.76 -9.96
N ARG A 256 -20.28 28.29 -10.56
CA ARG A 256 -19.42 27.58 -11.50
C ARG A 256 -18.00 27.50 -10.96
N TYR A 257 -17.39 26.33 -11.04
CA TYR A 257 -16.02 26.07 -10.58
C TYR A 257 -15.36 25.04 -11.52
N ASN A 258 -14.05 24.79 -11.37
CA ASN A 258 -13.32 23.81 -12.21
C ASN A 258 -13.56 23.96 -13.73
N ASN A 259 -13.41 25.18 -14.24
CA ASN A 259 -13.56 25.54 -15.66
C ASN A 259 -14.93 25.29 -16.31
N ASN A 260 -15.86 24.50 -15.75
CA ASN A 260 -17.25 24.38 -16.22
C ASN A 260 -18.22 23.61 -15.29
N ASP A 261 -17.76 23.04 -14.17
CA ASP A 261 -18.66 22.37 -13.24
C ASP A 261 -19.62 23.38 -12.61
N THR A 262 -20.88 23.00 -12.45
CA THR A 262 -21.91 23.85 -11.84
C THR A 262 -22.63 23.13 -10.72
N ASP A 263 -22.94 23.86 -9.65
CA ASP A 263 -23.76 23.37 -8.54
C ASP A 263 -24.61 24.53 -8.00
N CYS A 264 -25.74 24.22 -7.38
CA CYS A 264 -26.55 25.22 -6.67
C CYS A 264 -26.54 24.93 -5.16
N ILE A 265 -26.19 25.94 -4.37
CA ILE A 265 -26.05 25.89 -2.91
C ILE A 265 -27.27 26.57 -2.29
N THR A 266 -28.07 25.81 -1.56
CA THR A 266 -29.16 26.37 -0.75
C THR A 266 -28.60 27.19 0.40
N THR A 267 -29.04 28.44 0.54
CA THR A 267 -28.60 29.34 1.62
C THR A 267 -29.74 30.23 2.08
N GLY A 268 -29.84 30.44 3.39
CA GLY A 268 -30.86 31.32 3.97
C GLY A 268 -30.59 32.81 3.73
N ASN A 269 -29.36 33.17 3.34
CA ASN A 269 -28.91 34.55 3.18
C ASN A 269 -28.51 34.86 1.73
N VAL A 270 -29.37 34.51 0.77
CA VAL A 270 -29.07 34.69 -0.66
C VAL A 270 -28.77 36.15 -1.03
N LYS A 271 -29.42 37.12 -0.35
CA LYS A 271 -29.24 38.56 -0.55
C LYS A 271 -27.80 39.08 -0.38
N LYS A 272 -26.91 38.31 0.26
CA LYS A 272 -25.50 38.66 0.44
C LYS A 272 -24.67 38.48 -0.84
N TYR A 273 -25.15 37.68 -1.78
CA TYR A 273 -24.40 37.29 -2.97
C TYR A 273 -24.99 37.95 -4.21
N LYS A 274 -24.12 38.30 -5.15
CA LYS A 274 -24.46 38.84 -6.46
C LYS A 274 -23.89 37.96 -7.55
N GLU A 275 -24.48 38.03 -8.74
CA GLU A 275 -23.88 37.42 -9.92
C GLU A 275 -22.47 37.98 -10.15
N ASN A 276 -21.57 37.11 -10.57
CA ASN A 276 -20.13 37.33 -10.74
C ASN A 276 -19.31 37.50 -9.45
N ASP A 277 -19.89 37.33 -8.27
CA ASP A 277 -19.11 37.26 -7.04
C ASP A 277 -18.15 36.07 -7.07
N SER A 278 -16.90 36.31 -6.69
CA SER A 278 -15.89 35.27 -6.52
C SER A 278 -15.99 34.68 -5.12
N LEU A 279 -16.06 33.36 -5.04
CA LEU A 279 -16.21 32.60 -3.81
C LEU A 279 -15.08 31.58 -3.68
N VAL A 280 -14.61 31.37 -2.45
CA VAL A 280 -13.83 30.19 -2.10
C VAL A 280 -14.80 29.19 -1.48
N ILE A 281 -14.90 28.00 -2.05
CA ILE A 281 -15.80 26.94 -1.58
C ILE A 281 -15.00 25.70 -1.16
N ALA A 282 -15.50 24.98 -0.17
CA ALA A 282 -15.09 23.63 0.17
C ALA A 282 -16.18 22.65 -0.22
N LYS A 283 -15.89 21.74 -1.16
CA LYS A 283 -16.76 20.63 -1.54
C LYS A 283 -16.25 19.35 -0.89
N THR A 284 -17.06 18.77 -0.02
CA THR A 284 -16.77 17.45 0.55
C THR A 284 -16.89 16.37 -0.53
N PRO A 285 -16.20 15.22 -0.38
CA PRO A 285 -16.35 14.08 -1.28
C PRO A 285 -17.79 13.55 -1.40
N LYS A 286 -18.66 13.83 -0.41
CA LYS A 286 -20.10 13.50 -0.43
C LYS A 286 -20.96 14.55 -1.15
N GLY A 287 -20.35 15.49 -1.88
CA GLY A 287 -21.05 16.52 -2.65
C GLY A 287 -21.55 17.71 -1.84
N LYS A 288 -21.42 17.71 -0.50
CA LYS A 288 -21.81 18.87 0.32
C LYS A 288 -20.84 20.02 0.10
N ILE A 289 -21.36 21.18 -0.28
CA ILE A 289 -20.59 22.40 -0.51
C ILE A 289 -20.76 23.36 0.68
N ARG A 290 -19.67 23.99 1.10
CA ARG A 290 -19.63 25.08 2.07
C ARG A 290 -18.90 26.26 1.45
N ILE A 291 -19.46 27.46 1.61
CA ILE A 291 -18.79 28.70 1.25
C ILE A 291 -17.83 29.05 2.37
N LEU A 292 -16.55 29.19 2.06
CA LEU A 292 -15.49 29.56 3.01
C LEU A 292 -15.31 31.07 3.06
N GLU A 293 -15.26 31.70 1.89
CA GLU A 293 -14.97 33.13 1.75
C GLU A 293 -15.68 33.70 0.52
N GLN A 294 -16.01 35.00 0.59
CA GLN A 294 -16.47 35.80 -0.54
C GLN A 294 -15.39 36.83 -0.81
N VAL A 295 -14.74 36.73 -1.96
CA VAL A 295 -13.73 37.68 -2.42
C VAL A 295 -14.48 38.79 -3.13
N ASN A 296 -14.73 39.88 -2.40
CA ASN A 296 -15.28 41.08 -3.02
C ASN A 296 -14.23 41.64 -3.96
N GLY A 297 -14.49 41.58 -5.26
CA GLY A 297 -13.71 42.34 -6.23
C GLY A 297 -13.78 43.81 -5.82
N GLU A 298 -12.61 44.43 -5.66
CA GLU A 298 -12.50 45.87 -5.45
C GLU A 298 -13.45 46.57 -6.41
N GLN A 299 -14.37 47.37 -5.85
CA GLN A 299 -15.08 48.35 -6.65
C GLN A 299 -13.99 49.19 -7.29
N GLY A 300 -13.88 49.13 -8.62
CA GLY A 300 -13.13 50.11 -9.38
C GLY A 300 -13.59 51.47 -8.90
N THR A 301 -12.72 52.15 -8.15
CA THR A 301 -12.86 53.57 -7.89
C THR A 301 -12.79 54.22 -9.25
N GLY A 302 -13.94 54.62 -9.75
CA GLY A 302 -14.00 55.60 -10.80
C GLY A 302 -13.30 56.86 -10.31
N GLU A 303 -12.32 57.29 -11.08
CA GLU A 303 -12.15 58.66 -11.59
C GLU A 303 -11.37 58.57 -12.90
#